data_AF-A0A353DMW3-F1
#
_entry.id   AF-A0A353DMW3-F1
#
_cell.length_a   1.000
_cell.length_b   1.000
_cell.length_c   1.000
_cell.angle_alpha   90.00
_cell.angle_beta   90.00
_cell.angle_gamma   90.00
#
_symmetry.space_group_name_H-M   'P 1'
#
loop_
_entity.id
_entity.type
_entity.pdbx_description
1 polymer ?
#
loop_
_entity_poly.entity_id
_entity_poly.type
_entity_poly.pdbx_seq_one_letter_code
_entity_poly.pdbx_strand_id
1 'polypeptide(L)' 'MKILEVLTEYGTRSLDRTFSYLYNGNKPIGPRFRIKIDFHGHLAMGFVLSSEETNKTAAELSEEKGYSL' A
#
# COMPACT_ATOMS: atom_id res chain seq x y z
N MET A 1 -0.93 6.49 11.40
CA MET A 1 -0.41 5.60 10.33
C MET A 1 -1.16 5.91 9.04
N LYS A 2 -0.68 5.48 7.88
CA LYS A 2 -1.40 5.69 6.61
C LYS A 2 -1.66 4.36 5.91
N ILE A 3 -2.84 4.20 5.32
CA ILE A 3 -3.13 3.14 4.37
C ILE A 3 -2.98 3.73 2.99
N LEU A 4 -2.15 3.11 2.16
CA LEU A 4 -1.87 3.55 0.79
C LEU A 4 -2.50 2.58 -0.19
N GLU A 5 -3.30 3.10 -1.13
CA GLU A 5 -3.78 2.32 -2.28
C GLU A 5 -2.79 2.48 -3.43
N VAL A 6 -2.18 1.38 -3.85
CA VAL A 6 -1.02 1.39 -4.74
C VAL A 6 -1.29 0.55 -5.98
N LEU A 7 -1.03 1.13 -7.15
CA LEU A 7 -0.89 0.38 -8.40
C LEU A 7 0.54 -0.14 -8.51
N THR A 8 0.70 -1.45 -8.61
CA THR A 8 2.02 -2.09 -8.70
C THR A 8 2.46 -2.18 -10.15
N GLU A 9 3.64 -1.65 -10.46
CA GLU A 9 4.31 -1.83 -11.74
C GLU A 9 5.08 -3.16 -11.72
N TYR A 10 4.38 -4.25 -12.03
CA TYR A 10 4.95 -5.60 -12.07
C TYR A 10 4.90 -6.18 -13.50
N GLY A 11 6.05 -6.16 -14.18
CA GLY A 11 6.14 -6.48 -15.61
C GLY A 11 5.72 -7.90 -16.00
N THR A 12 5.73 -8.86 -15.06
CA THR A 12 5.38 -10.26 -15.36
C THR A 12 3.89 -10.49 -15.51
N ARG A 13 3.04 -9.71 -14.83
CA ARG A 13 1.58 -9.82 -14.89
C ARG A 13 0.94 -8.44 -14.80
N SER A 14 0.26 -8.03 -15.86
CA SER A 14 -0.59 -6.84 -15.82
C SER A 14 -1.79 -7.11 -14.91
N LEU A 15 -1.71 -6.64 -13.68
CA LEU A 15 -2.79 -6.70 -12.70
C LEU A 15 -3.57 -5.39 -12.76
N ASP A 16 -4.83 -5.45 -13.18
CA ASP A 16 -5.72 -4.29 -13.24
C ASP A 16 -6.44 -4.08 -11.89
N ARG A 17 -5.65 -3.95 -10.81
CA ARG A 17 -6.17 -3.68 -9.47
C ARG A 17 -5.13 -3.02 -8.57
N THR A 18 -5.60 -2.33 -7.53
CA THR A 18 -4.75 -1.77 -6.48
C THR A 18 -4.45 -2.78 -5.38
N PHE A 19 -3.43 -2.46 -4.59
CA PHE A 19 -3.07 -3.16 -3.38
C PHE A 19 -2.92 -2.15 -2.23
N SER A 20 -3.48 -2.50 -1.08
CA SER A 20 -3.40 -1.70 0.13
C SER A 20 -2.10 -1.99 0.87
N TYR A 21 -1.39 -0.95 1.31
CA TYR A 21 -0.16 -1.05 2.09
C TYR A 21 -0.23 -0.19 3.35
N LEU A 22 0.34 -0.68 4.44
CA LEU A 22 0.46 0.07 5.68
C LEU A 22 1.77 0.88 5.73
N TYR A 23 1.65 2.18 5.96
CA TYR A 23 2.78 3.10 6.06
C TYR A 23 2.87 3.73 7.45
N ASN A 24 3.96 3.40 8.15
CA ASN A 24 4.26 3.87 9.51
C ASN A 24 5.45 4.84 9.58
N GLY A 25 5.89 5.37 8.43
CA GLY A 25 7.00 6.31 8.38
C GLY A 25 6.59 7.77 8.52
N ASN A 26 7.60 8.64 8.62
CA ASN A 26 7.42 10.09 8.80
C ASN A 26 7.59 10.90 7.51
N LYS A 27 7.89 10.25 6.37
CA LYS A 27 8.05 10.99 5.10
C LYS A 27 6.66 11.40 4.57
N PRO A 28 6.55 12.58 3.94
CA PRO A 28 5.32 12.97 3.29
C PRO A 28 5.10 12.09 2.06
N ILE A 29 4.29 11.05 2.22
CA ILE A 29 3.80 10.19 1.14
C ILE A 29 2.29 10.43 1.00
N GLY A 30 1.83 10.48 -0.25
CA GLY A 30 0.44 10.70 -0.60
C GLY A 30 0.18 10.39 -2.09
N PRO A 31 -1.01 10.75 -2.60
CA PRO A 31 -1.38 10.53 -4.00
C PRO A 31 -0.34 11.08 -4.97
N ARG A 32 -0.14 10.39 -6.09
CA ARG A 32 0.80 10.73 -7.17
C ARG A 32 2.28 10.50 -6.86
N PHE A 33 2.61 9.91 -5.72
CA PHE A 33 3.97 9.50 -5.40
C PHE A 33 4.29 8.13 -5.99
N ARG A 34 5.53 7.95 -6.44
CA ARG A 34 6.10 6.63 -6.71
C ARG A 34 6.84 6.13 -5.49
N ILE A 35 6.58 4.90 -5.10
CA ILE A 35 7.19 4.27 -3.93
C ILE A 35 7.76 2.90 -4.31
N LYS A 36 8.73 2.43 -3.53
CA LYS A 36 9.16 1.03 -3.57
C LYS A 36 8.32 0.25 -2.58
N ILE A 37 7.73 -0.85 -3.02
CA ILE A 37 6.91 -1.75 -2.21
C ILE A 37 7.49 -3.16 -2.29
N ASP A 38 7.29 -3.92 -1.22
CA ASP A 38 7.42 -5.36 -1.29
C ASP A 38 6.15 -5.92 -1.93
N PHE A 39 6.31 -6.54 -3.10
CA PHE A 39 5.24 -7.22 -3.80
C PHE A 39 5.63 -8.69 -3.97
N HIS A 40 5.04 -9.55 -3.14
CA HIS A 40 5.26 -11.00 -3.17
C HIS A 40 6.75 -11.40 -3.03
N GLY A 41 7.48 -10.74 -2.12
CA GLY A 41 8.89 -11.00 -1.85
C GLY A 41 9.86 -10.34 -2.85
N HIS A 42 9.33 -9.52 -3.76
CA HIS A 42 10.12 -8.77 -4.73
C HIS A 42 9.92 -7.28 -4.53
N LEU A 43 11.00 -6.51 -4.58
CA LEU A 43 10.93 -5.06 -4.60
C LEU A 43 10.41 -4.60 -5.97
N ALA A 44 9.22 -4.00 -5.97
CA ALA A 44 8.59 -3.43 -7.15
C ALA A 44 8.38 -1.92 -6.97
N MET A 45 8.25 -1.21 -8.09
CA MET A 45 7.78 0.17 -8.08
C MET A 45 6.25 0.17 -8.01
N GLY A 46 5.70 1.06 -7.19
CA GLY A 46 4.27 1.29 -7.07
C GLY A 46 3.93 2.77 -7.19
N PHE A 47 2.71 3.06 -7.63
CA PHE A 47 2.16 4.41 -7.72
C PHE A 47 0.97 4.56 -6.78
N VAL A 48 1.04 5.56 -5.89
CA VAL A 48 -0.01 5.80 -4.89
C VAL A 48 -1.18 6.55 -5.54
N LEU A 49 -2.37 5.95 -5.51
CA LEU A 49 -3.60 6.57 -5.99
C LEU A 49 -4.29 7.36 -4.88
N SER A 50 -4.39 6.79 -3.69
CA SER A 50 -5.00 7.42 -2.53
C SER A 50 -4.24 7.07 -1.25
N SER A 51 -4.42 7.90 -0.24
CA SER A 51 -3.88 7.67 1.11
C SER A 51 -4.94 8.03 2.13
N GLU A 52 -5.16 7.15 3.09
CA GLU A 52 -6.08 7.35 4.22
C GLU A 52 -5.28 7.38 5.53
N GLU A 53 -5.58 8.32 6.41
CA GLU A 53 -4.99 8.36 7.75
C GLU A 53 -5.80 7.48 8.70
N THR A 54 -5.09 6.68 9.49
CA THR A 54 -5.71 5.81 10.49
C THR A 54 -4.94 5.82 11.79
N ASN A 55 -5.71 5.78 12.88
CA ASN A 55 -5.22 5.60 14.25
C ASN A 55 -5.36 4.14 14.71
N LYS A 56 -5.95 3.27 13.88
CA LYS A 56 -6.11 1.85 14.18
C LYS A 56 -4.78 1.12 14.07
N THR A 57 -4.62 0.09 14.88
CA THR A 57 -3.46 -0.81 14.81
C THR A 57 -3.57 -1.75 13.61
N ALA A 58 -2.46 -2.36 13.20
CA ALA A 58 -2.45 -3.34 12.10
C ALA A 58 -3.38 -4.54 12.37
N ALA A 59 -3.52 -4.94 13.64
CA ALA A 59 -4.39 -6.05 14.05
C ALA A 59 -5.87 -5.69 13.86
N GLU A 60 -6.28 -4.52 14.34
CA GLU A 60 -7.67 -4.02 14.18
C GLU A 60 -8.06 -3.86 12.71
N LEU A 61 -7.12 -3.36 11.88
CA LEU A 61 -7.35 -3.24 10.44
C LEU A 61 -7.49 -4.60 9.76
N SER A 62 -6.74 -5.61 10.21
CA SER A 62 -6.82 -6.96 9.66
C SER A 62 -8.16 -7.61 9.99
N GLU A 63 -8.68 -7.41 11.20
CA GLU A 63 -9.99 -7.90 11.63
C GLU A 63 -11.13 -7.24 10.84
N GLU A 64 -11.05 -5.92 10.63
CA GLU A 64 -12.06 -5.16 9.89
C GLU A 64 -12.07 -5.50 8.38
N LYS A 65 -10.89 -5.64 7.78
CA LYS A 65 -10.79 -5.86 6.32
C LYS A 65 -10.82 -7.34 5.93
N GLY A 66 -10.58 -8.25 6.87
CA GLY A 66 -10.51 -9.69 6.60
C GLY A 66 -9.23 -10.14 5.88
N TYR A 67 -8.21 -9.28 5.80
CA TYR A 67 -6.89 -9.59 5.25
C TYR A 67 -5.79 -8.76 5.92
N SER A 68 -4.57 -9.28 5.95
CA SER A 68 -3.41 -8.59 6.54
C SER A 68 -2.82 -7.52 5.61
N LEU A 69 -2.39 -6.41 6.21
CA LEU A 69 -1.77 -5.24 5.56
C LEU A 69 -0.28 -5.10 5.91
#